data_AF-A0A936F6G4-F1
#
_entry.id   AF-A0A936F6G4-F1
#
_cell.length_a   1.000
_cell.length_b   1.000
_cell.length_c   1.000
_cell.angle_alpha   90.00
_cell.angle_beta   90.00
_cell.angle_gamma   90.00
#
_symmetry.space_group_name_H-M   'P 1'
#
loop_
_entity.id
_entity.type
_entity.pdbx_description
1 polymer ?
#
loop_
_entity_poly.entity_id
_entity_poly.type
_entity_poly.pdbx_seq_one_letter_code
_entity_poly.pdbx_strand_id
1 'polypeptide(L)'
;MQSIWFAAAALIAGVTFYVHTFIGGPRVAGPLLADGHLPKASKWLNYYCWHIVTILLAAMTLAFASVAMGWASHDIAWLLGGLSLLLSALSILVAVKGGINPLRFPSTSLFASVALMTLAGALS
;
A
#
# COMPACT_ATOMS: atom_id res chain seq x y z
N MET A 1 -16.27 8.30 16.81
CA MET A 1 -16.42 8.21 15.34
C MET A 1 -15.11 7.79 14.68
N GLN A 2 -13.95 8.17 15.21
CA GLN A 2 -12.61 7.76 14.77
C GLN A 2 -12.44 6.27 14.40
N SER A 3 -13.03 5.34 15.16
CA SER A 3 -12.93 3.89 14.89
C SER A 3 -13.43 3.47 13.51
N ILE A 4 -14.45 4.14 12.94
CA ILE A 4 -14.96 3.79 11.61
C ILE A 4 -13.96 4.14 10.51
N TRP A 5 -13.21 5.21 10.69
CA TRP A 5 -12.20 5.67 9.74
C TRP A 5 -10.98 4.73 9.73
N PHE A 6 -10.56 4.25 10.89
CA PHE A 6 -9.51 3.24 10.97
C PHE A 6 -9.97 1.88 10.44
N ALA A 7 -11.24 1.51 10.64
CA ALA A 7 -11.82 0.32 10.02
C ALA A 7 -11.83 0.44 8.48
N ALA A 8 -12.16 1.61 7.94
CA ALA A 8 -12.09 1.88 6.50
C ALA A 8 -10.63 1.81 5.98
N ALA A 9 -9.66 2.37 6.70
CA ALA A 9 -8.24 2.25 6.37
C ALA A 9 -7.78 0.78 6.36
N ALA A 10 -8.21 -0.01 7.35
CA ALA A 10 -7.94 -1.44 7.42
C ALA A 10 -8.56 -2.19 6.23
N LEU A 11 -9.80 -1.88 5.86
CA LEU A 11 -10.47 -2.49 4.71
C LEU A 11 -9.75 -2.19 3.40
N ILE A 12 -9.36 -0.93 3.17
CA ILE A 12 -8.63 -0.53 1.96
C ILE A 12 -7.29 -1.25 1.89
N ALA A 13 -6.53 -1.28 2.99
CA ALA A 13 -5.25 -1.99 3.06
C ALA A 13 -5.44 -3.50 2.82
N GLY A 14 -6.49 -4.10 3.39
CA GLY A 14 -6.80 -5.53 3.27
C GLY A 14 -7.22 -5.94 1.86
N VAL A 15 -8.08 -5.14 1.23
CA VAL A 15 -8.44 -5.33 -0.19
C VAL A 15 -7.21 -5.17 -1.08
N THR A 16 -6.37 -4.17 -0.79
CA THR A 16 -5.13 -3.95 -1.54
C THR A 16 -4.16 -5.12 -1.36
N PHE A 17 -4.00 -5.64 -0.14
CA PHE A 17 -3.22 -6.85 0.14
C PHE A 17 -3.72 -8.05 -0.66
N TYR A 18 -5.03 -8.29 -0.67
CA TYR A 18 -5.63 -9.39 -1.41
C TYR A 18 -5.39 -9.25 -2.93
N VAL A 19 -5.70 -8.07 -3.49
CA VAL A 19 -5.51 -7.79 -4.91
C VAL A 19 -4.04 -7.90 -5.29
N HIS A 20 -3.14 -7.30 -4.52
CA HIS A 20 -1.69 -7.35 -4.77
C HIS A 20 -1.20 -8.79 -4.78
N THR A 21 -1.56 -9.59 -3.77
CA THR A 21 -1.08 -10.96 -3.62
C THR A 21 -1.61 -11.89 -4.71
N PHE A 22 -2.93 -11.95 -4.89
CA PHE A 22 -3.57 -13.00 -5.69
C PHE A 22 -3.89 -12.58 -7.13
N ILE A 23 -4.15 -11.29 -7.37
CA ILE A 23 -4.47 -10.78 -8.71
C ILE A 23 -3.22 -10.16 -9.35
N GLY A 24 -2.48 -9.37 -8.58
CA GLY A 24 -1.25 -8.73 -9.00
C GLY A 24 -0.13 -9.74 -9.28
N GLY A 25 -0.07 -10.84 -8.51
CA GLY A 25 0.96 -11.86 -8.67
C GLY A 25 1.02 -12.39 -10.12
N PRO A 26 -0.06 -12.99 -10.63
CA PRO A 26 -0.10 -13.48 -12.02
C PRO A 26 0.00 -12.37 -13.09
N ARG A 27 -0.50 -11.15 -12.81
CA ARG A 27 -0.60 -10.07 -13.81
C ARG A 27 0.62 -9.14 -13.88
N VAL A 28 1.43 -9.08 -12.83
CA VAL A 28 2.56 -8.14 -12.72
C VAL A 28 3.85 -8.86 -12.36
N ALA A 29 3.87 -9.63 -11.25
CA ALA A 29 5.08 -10.34 -10.84
C ALA A 29 5.43 -11.50 -11.79
N GLY A 30 4.44 -12.21 -12.31
CA GLY A 30 4.62 -13.27 -13.32
C GLY A 30 5.34 -12.76 -14.58
N PRO A 31 4.81 -11.73 -15.26
CA PRO A 31 5.47 -11.10 -16.41
C PRO A 31 6.88 -10.57 -16.10
N LEU A 32 7.09 -9.94 -14.94
CA LEU A 32 8.42 -9.49 -14.50
C LEU A 32 9.43 -10.64 -14.46
N LEU A 33 9.03 -11.81 -13.94
CA LEU A 33 9.91 -12.97 -13.84
C LEU A 33 10.15 -13.64 -15.20
N ALA A 34 9.14 -13.63 -16.08
CA ALA A 34 9.21 -14.20 -17.42
C ALA A 34 10.09 -13.38 -18.38
N ASP A 35 10.32 -12.08 -18.12
CA ASP A 35 11.10 -11.20 -18.99
C ASP A 35 12.58 -11.64 -19.11
N GLY A 36 12.99 -12.12 -20.28
CA GLY A 36 14.37 -12.58 -20.54
C GLY A 36 15.40 -11.47 -20.73
N HIS A 37 14.98 -10.21 -20.84
CA HIS A 37 15.85 -9.06 -21.17
C HIS A 37 16.33 -8.31 -19.92
N LEU A 38 15.71 -8.52 -18.77
CA LEU A 38 16.11 -7.89 -17.51
C LEU A 38 17.35 -8.55 -16.90
N PRO A 39 18.34 -7.78 -16.43
CA PRO A 39 19.43 -8.30 -15.63
C PRO A 39 18.91 -9.07 -14.41
N LYS A 40 19.52 -10.23 -14.13
CA LYS A 40 19.09 -11.15 -13.06
C LYS A 40 18.94 -10.44 -11.71
N ALA A 41 19.90 -9.59 -11.34
CA ALA A 41 19.88 -8.84 -10.08
C ALA A 41 18.66 -7.90 -10.00
N SER A 42 18.41 -7.09 -11.04
CA SER A 42 17.28 -6.15 -11.08
C SER A 42 15.93 -6.86 -11.04
N LYS A 43 15.80 -8.00 -11.72
CA LYS A 43 14.58 -8.83 -11.70
C LYS A 43 14.26 -9.34 -10.29
N TRP A 44 15.22 -10.01 -9.65
CA TRP A 44 15.00 -10.60 -8.32
C TRP A 44 14.87 -9.55 -7.23
N LEU A 45 15.54 -8.39 -7.36
CA LEU A 45 15.35 -7.26 -6.45
C LEU A 45 13.92 -6.72 -6.54
N ASN A 46 13.37 -6.54 -7.74
CA ASN A 46 11.97 -6.11 -7.89
C ASN A 46 10.99 -7.16 -7.36
N TYR A 47 11.26 -8.45 -7.55
CA TYR A 47 10.44 -9.51 -6.97
C TYR A 47 10.54 -9.57 -5.43
N TYR A 48 11.68 -9.22 -4.85
CA TYR A 48 11.81 -9.04 -3.40
C TYR A 48 11.02 -7.81 -2.91
N CYS A 49 11.14 -6.67 -3.59
CA CYS A 49 10.35 -5.46 -3.30
C CYS A 49 8.84 -5.75 -3.36
N TRP A 50 8.40 -6.58 -4.31
CA TRP A 50 7.02 -7.05 -4.38
C TRP A 50 6.54 -7.71 -3.08
N HIS A 51 7.35 -8.59 -2.50
CA HIS A 51 7.03 -9.29 -1.25
C HIS A 51 7.11 -8.38 -0.02
N ILE A 52 8.04 -7.42 0.01
CA ILE A 52 8.05 -6.39 1.05
C ILE A 52 6.70 -5.66 1.07
N VAL A 53 6.19 -5.26 -0.10
CA VAL A 53 4.89 -4.58 -0.20
C VAL A 53 3.75 -5.50 0.26
N THR A 54 3.76 -6.78 -0.11
CA THR A 54 2.79 -7.76 0.38
C THR A 54 2.76 -7.82 1.91
N ILE A 55 3.93 -7.94 2.54
CA ILE A 55 4.06 -8.00 4.00
C ILE A 55 3.62 -6.68 4.64
N LEU A 56 4.02 -5.55 4.08
CA LEU A 56 3.63 -4.22 4.55
C LEU A 56 2.11 -4.04 4.54
N LEU A 57 1.44 -4.41 3.45
CA LEU A 57 -0.01 -4.29 3.33
C LEU A 57 -0.75 -5.20 4.34
N ALA A 58 -0.27 -6.43 4.55
CA ALA A 58 -0.79 -7.31 5.58
C ALA A 58 -0.62 -6.69 6.98
N ALA A 59 0.57 -6.20 7.30
CA ALA A 59 0.87 -5.55 8.57
C ALA A 59 0.00 -4.31 8.79
N MET A 60 -0.17 -3.46 7.78
CA MET A 60 -1.05 -2.29 7.83
C MET A 60 -2.50 -2.68 8.06
N THR A 61 -2.99 -3.72 7.40
CA THR A 61 -4.36 -4.25 7.58
C THR A 61 -4.59 -4.62 9.04
N LEU A 62 -3.69 -5.42 9.61
CA LEU A 62 -3.78 -5.87 11.00
C LEU A 62 -3.64 -4.71 11.99
N ALA A 63 -2.71 -3.79 11.74
CA ALA A 63 -2.48 -2.63 12.60
C ALA A 63 -3.69 -1.69 12.63
N PHE A 64 -4.22 -1.29 11.48
CA PHE A 64 -5.42 -0.44 11.44
C PHE A 64 -6.65 -1.15 12.04
N ALA A 65 -6.82 -2.45 11.81
CA ALA A 65 -7.88 -3.23 12.44
C ALA A 65 -7.73 -3.24 13.98
N SER A 66 -6.51 -3.43 14.50
CA SER A 66 -6.24 -3.42 15.93
C SER A 66 -6.54 -2.07 16.58
N VAL A 67 -6.24 -0.95 15.90
CA VAL A 67 -6.59 0.39 16.36
C VAL A 67 -8.10 0.59 16.33
N ALA A 68 -8.78 0.15 15.26
CA ALA A 68 -10.24 0.23 15.15
C ALA A 68 -10.98 -0.55 16.25
N MET A 69 -10.42 -1.68 16.69
CA MET A 69 -10.95 -2.52 17.78
C MET A 69 -10.54 -2.02 19.19
N GLY A 70 -9.74 -0.96 19.29
CA GLY A 70 -9.27 -0.42 20.57
C GLY A 70 -8.17 -1.25 21.24
N TRP A 71 -7.55 -2.19 20.53
CA TRP A 71 -6.45 -3.03 21.05
C TRP A 71 -5.08 -2.34 20.97
N ALA A 72 -4.97 -1.26 20.19
CA ALA A 72 -3.72 -0.56 19.91
C ALA A 72 -3.89 0.97 19.96
N SER A 73 -2.79 1.69 20.21
CA SER A 73 -2.78 3.16 20.25
C SER A 73 -3.07 3.77 18.88
N HIS A 74 -3.71 4.95 18.89
CA HIS A 74 -3.94 5.76 17.69
C HIS A 74 -2.62 6.23 17.05
N ASP A 75 -1.52 6.31 17.82
CA ASP A 75 -0.18 6.66 17.31
C ASP A 75 0.30 5.72 16.21
N ILE A 76 -0.09 4.44 16.27
CA ILE A 76 0.22 3.46 15.23
C ILE A 76 -0.52 3.82 13.94
N ALA A 77 -1.79 4.23 14.03
CA ALA A 77 -2.53 4.69 12.87
C ALA A 77 -1.90 5.94 12.28
N TRP A 78 -1.49 6.92 13.11
CA TRP A 78 -0.82 8.14 12.64
C TRP A 78 0.48 7.85 11.90
N LEU A 79 1.32 6.97 12.44
CA LEU A 79 2.56 6.56 11.81
C LEU A 79 2.31 5.93 10.44
N LEU A 80 1.36 4.97 10.36
CA LEU A 80 1.05 4.27 9.11
C LEU A 80 0.33 5.14 8.09
N GLY A 81 -0.51 6.08 8.53
CA GLY A 81 -1.13 7.07 7.66
C GLY A 81 -0.12 8.04 7.08
N GLY A 82 0.82 8.52 7.90
CA GLY A 82 1.94 9.35 7.45
C GLY A 82 2.84 8.61 6.45
N LEU A 83 3.19 7.36 6.75
CA LEU A 83 3.91 6.50 5.81
C LEU A 83 3.16 6.33 4.49
N SER A 84 1.84 6.12 4.54
CA SER A 84 1.00 5.99 3.33
C SER A 84 1.03 7.27 2.48
N LEU A 85 0.97 8.44 3.11
CA LEU A 85 1.09 9.72 2.38
C LEU A 85 2.44 9.83 1.68
N LEU A 86 3.54 9.47 2.36
CA LEU A 86 4.88 9.49 1.79
C LEU A 86 5.04 8.48 0.64
N LEU A 87 4.49 7.28 0.77
CA LEU A 87 4.51 6.26 -0.29
C LEU A 87 3.66 6.68 -1.49
N SER A 88 2.52 7.35 -1.28
CA SER A 88 1.72 7.93 -2.35
C SER A 88 2.50 9.02 -3.09
N ALA A 89 3.16 9.93 -2.37
CA ALA A 89 4.03 10.94 -2.97
C ALA A 89 5.18 10.32 -3.76
N LEU A 90 5.86 9.32 -3.20
CA LEU A 90 6.92 8.58 -3.90
C LEU A 90 6.38 7.90 -5.16
N SER A 91 5.19 7.29 -5.09
CA SER A 91 4.51 6.65 -6.21
C SER A 91 4.24 7.64 -7.34
N ILE A 92 3.82 8.88 -7.02
CA ILE A 92 3.65 9.96 -8.00
C ILE A 92 4.99 10.29 -8.66
N LEU A 93 6.05 10.50 -7.87
CA LEU A 93 7.37 10.85 -8.40
C LEU A 93 7.92 9.76 -9.34
N VAL A 94 7.76 8.49 -8.97
CA VAL A 94 8.18 7.34 -9.79
C VAL A 94 7.34 7.25 -11.06
N ALA A 95 6.01 7.41 -10.99
CA ALA A 95 5.14 7.37 -12.15
C ALA A 95 5.48 8.48 -13.15
N VAL A 96 5.65 9.72 -12.67
CA VAL A 96 6.06 10.87 -13.52
C VAL A 96 7.42 10.58 -14.16
N LYS A 97 8.41 10.11 -13.41
CA LYS A 97 9.72 9.76 -13.95
C LYS A 97 9.65 8.63 -14.99
N GLY A 98 8.72 7.70 -14.82
CA GLY A 98 8.46 6.61 -15.76
C GLY A 98 7.59 7.00 -16.96
N GLY A 99 7.14 8.25 -17.09
CA GLY A 99 6.21 8.67 -18.15
C GLY A 99 4.81 8.06 -18.02
N ILE A 100 4.44 7.60 -16.83
CA ILE A 100 3.15 6.97 -16.52
C ILE A 100 2.26 8.03 -15.85
N ASN A 101 0.99 8.11 -16.26
CA ASN A 101 0.02 8.93 -15.54
C ASN A 101 -0.06 8.46 -14.07
N PRO A 102 0.20 9.32 -13.06
CA PRO A 102 0.24 8.92 -11.66
C PRO A 102 -1.03 8.24 -11.15
N LEU A 103 -2.19 8.58 -11.70
CA LEU A 103 -3.49 7.97 -11.33
C LEU A 103 -3.68 6.58 -11.93
N ARG A 104 -2.94 6.22 -12.99
CA ARG A 104 -2.90 4.86 -13.53
C ARG A 104 -1.96 3.94 -12.77
N PHE A 105 -1.17 4.50 -11.84
CA PHE A 105 -0.28 3.74 -10.98
C PHE A 105 -1.03 3.42 -9.66
N PRO A 106 -1.52 2.18 -9.45
CA PRO A 106 -2.50 1.89 -8.39
C PRO A 106 -2.03 2.25 -6.98
N SER A 107 -0.73 2.14 -6.70
CA SER A 107 -0.15 2.53 -5.42
C SER A 107 -0.41 3.98 -5.04
N THR A 108 -0.51 4.89 -6.03
CA THR A 108 -0.74 6.31 -5.80
C THR A 108 -2.08 6.53 -5.10
N SER A 109 -3.16 6.04 -5.70
CA SER A 109 -4.53 6.24 -5.21
C SER A 109 -4.79 5.42 -3.95
N LEU A 110 -4.30 4.18 -3.88
CA LEU A 110 -4.54 3.29 -2.73
C LEU A 110 -3.89 3.82 -1.45
N PHE A 111 -2.62 4.22 -1.50
CA PHE A 111 -1.96 4.81 -0.33
C PHE A 111 -2.50 6.21 0.01
N ALA A 112 -2.92 7.01 -0.98
CA ALA A 112 -3.60 8.27 -0.73
C ALA A 112 -4.93 8.04 0.01
N SER A 113 -5.73 7.05 -0.40
CA SER A 113 -6.99 6.72 0.27
C SER A 113 -6.77 6.28 1.71
N VAL A 114 -5.76 5.46 2.01
CA VAL A 114 -5.41 5.09 3.39
C VAL A 114 -5.01 6.31 4.22
N ALA A 115 -4.17 7.20 3.66
CA ALA A 115 -3.78 8.44 4.34
C ALA A 115 -4.98 9.35 4.62
N LEU A 116 -5.91 9.48 3.66
CA LEU A 116 -7.14 10.28 3.81
C LEU A 116 -8.07 9.70 4.88
N MET A 117 -8.27 8.38 4.92
CA MET A 117 -9.07 7.74 5.98
C MET A 117 -8.43 7.96 7.35
N THR A 118 -7.12 7.83 7.44
CA THR A 118 -6.40 8.09 8.69
C THR A 118 -6.58 9.54 9.14
N LEU A 119 -6.41 10.51 8.24
CA LEU A 119 -6.60 11.93 8.52
C LEU A 119 -8.05 12.26 8.94
N ALA A 120 -9.05 11.65 8.28
CA ALA A 120 -10.45 11.82 8.66
C ALA A 120 -10.73 11.31 10.09
N GLY A 121 -10.06 10.23 10.51
CA GLY A 121 -10.06 9.78 11.90
C GLY A 121 -9.56 10.84 12.88
N ALA A 122 -8.58 11.67 12.48
CA ALA A 122 -7.92 12.65 13.34
C ALA A 122 -8.84 13.82 13.67
N LEU A 123 -9.67 14.15 12.69
CA LEU A 123 -10.53 15.33 12.68
C LEU A 123 -11.94 15.02 13.21
N SER A 124 -12.19 13.80 13.72
CA SER A 124 -13.52 13.28 14.08
C SER A 124 -13.69 12.86 15.54
#